data_AF-A0A067DUI4-F1
#
_entry.id   AF-A0A067DUI4-F1
#
_cell.length_a   1.000
_cell.length_b   1.000
_cell.length_c   1.000
_cell.angle_alpha   90.00
_cell.angle_beta   90.00
_cell.angle_gamma   90.00
#
_symmetry.space_group_name_H-M   'P 1'
#
loop_
_entity.id
_entity.type
_entity.pdbx_description
1 polymer ?
#
loop_
_entity_poly.entity_id
_entity_poly.type
_entity_poly.pdbx_seq_one_letter_code
_entity_poly.pdbx_strand_id
1 'polypeptide(L)' 'MISCQLFFFYFVYFSQHIDGMRRNHMLSTPDEAQFLSMLLKLINAKNTMEIGVYTGYSLLYTALAIPDDGK' A
#
# COMPACT_ATOMS: atom_id res chain seq x y z
N MET A 1 -11.46 -0.52 -16.03
CA MET A 1 -10.14 0.00 -16.47
C MET A 1 -9.92 1.44 -16.00
N ILE A 2 -10.84 2.39 -16.24
CA ILE A 2 -10.73 3.79 -15.80
C ILE A 2 -10.64 3.96 -14.27
N SER A 3 -11.40 3.17 -13.50
CA SER A 3 -11.41 3.23 -12.03
C SER A 3 -10.06 2.84 -11.40
N CYS A 4 -9.36 1.87 -12.00
CA CYS A 4 -8.06 1.39 -11.51
C CYS A 4 -6.95 2.42 -11.80
N GLN A 5 -7.00 3.07 -12.97
CA GLN A 5 -6.03 4.11 -13.36
C GLN A 5 -6.14 5.36 -12.46
N LEU A 6 -7.36 5.81 -12.15
CA LEU A 6 -7.58 6.95 -11.26
C LEU A 6 -7.07 6.67 -9.85
N PHE A 7 -7.28 5.44 -9.36
CA PHE A 7 -6.80 5.03 -8.05
C PHE A 7 -5.28 5.04 -7.99
N PHE A 8 -4.61 4.60 -9.06
CA PHE A 8 -3.15 4.64 -9.18
C PHE A 8 -2.61 6.08 -9.18
N PHE A 9 -3.25 6.99 -9.92
CA PHE A 9 -2.87 8.42 -9.90
C PHE A 9 -3.09 9.06 -8.54
N TYR A 10 -4.21 8.76 -7.88
CA TYR A 10 -4.49 9.26 -6.53
C TYR A 10 -3.49 8.72 -5.52
N PHE A 11 -3.10 7.46 -5.66
CA PHE A 11 -2.11 6.81 -4.80
C PHE A 11 -0.71 7.42 -4.94
N VAL A 12 -0.25 7.66 -6.17
CA VAL A 12 1.02 8.35 -6.44
C VAL A 12 0.99 9.79 -5.90
N TYR A 13 -0.11 10.51 -6.13
CA TYR A 13 -0.30 11.87 -5.60
C TYR A 13 -0.31 11.90 -4.08
N PHE A 14 -0.94 10.91 -3.44
CA PHE A 14 -0.98 10.78 -1.99
C PHE A 14 0.41 10.48 -1.42
N SER A 15 1.20 9.61 -2.07
CA SER A 15 2.60 9.36 -1.68
C SER A 15 3.42 10.64 -1.65
N GLN A 16 3.34 11.44 -2.72
CA GLN A 16 4.05 12.72 -2.85
C GLN A 16 3.60 13.75 -1.80
N HIS A 17 2.34 13.68 -1.34
CA HIS A 17 1.85 14.53 -0.26
C HIS A 17 2.44 14.15 1.11
N ILE A 18 2.62 12.86 1.38
CA ILE A 18 3.14 12.38 2.67
C ILE A 18 4.65 12.62 2.80
N ASP A 19 5.39 12.63 1.68
CA ASP A 19 6.83 12.93 1.67
C ASP A 19 7.16 14.31 2.27
N GLY A 20 6.22 15.26 2.23
CA GLY A 20 6.34 16.59 2.83
C GLY A 20 6.05 16.67 4.34
N MET A 21 5.66 15.58 5.01
CA MET A 21 5.36 15.58 6.44
C MET A 21 6.62 15.50 7.30
N ARG A 22 6.62 16.14 8.49
CA ARG A 22 7.76 16.13 9.45
C ARG A 22 8.21 14.73 9.89
N ARG A 23 7.41 13.71 9.64
CA ARG A 23 7.55 12.33 10.12
C ARG A 23 7.60 11.34 8.94
N ASN A 24 8.08 11.78 7.77
CA ASN A 24 8.20 10.98 6.54
C ASN A 24 9.16 9.77 6.67
N HIS A 25 10.10 9.77 7.61
CA HIS A 25 11.01 8.65 7.89
C HIS A 25 10.31 7.37 8.40
N MET A 26 9.03 7.45 8.80
CA MET A 26 8.24 6.28 9.17
C MET A 26 7.52 5.64 7.98
N LEU A 27 7.64 6.21 6.78
CA LEU A 27 7.04 5.64 5.59
C LEU A 27 7.89 4.47 5.09
N SER A 28 7.23 3.36 4.77
CA SER A 28 7.85 2.33 3.95
C SER A 28 8.16 2.89 2.59
N THR A 29 9.33 2.54 2.08
CA THR A 29 9.73 2.94 0.73
C THR A 29 8.82 2.26 -0.32
N PRO A 30 8.59 2.88 -1.49
CA PRO A 30 7.74 2.27 -2.53
C PRO A 30 8.21 0.87 -2.95
N ASP A 31 9.53 0.64 -2.95
CA ASP A 31 10.15 -0.65 -3.29
C ASP A 31 9.81 -1.73 -2.24
N GLU A 32 9.90 -1.38 -0.95
CA GLU A 32 9.56 -2.28 0.15
C GLU A 32 8.07 -2.67 0.12
N ALA A 33 7.18 -1.71 -0.13
CA ALA A 33 5.75 -1.97 -0.24
C ALA A 33 5.41 -2.85 -1.46
N GLN A 34 6.11 -2.66 -2.58
CA GLN A 34 5.96 -3.50 -3.77
C GLN A 34 6.46 -4.93 -3.54
N PHE A 35 7.59 -5.08 -2.83
CA PHE A 35 8.13 -6.37 -2.45
C PHE A 35 7.16 -7.14 -1.54
N LEU A 36 6.59 -6.47 -0.52
CA LEU A 36 5.56 -7.04 0.34
C LEU A 36 4.31 -7.44 -0.44
N SER A 37 3.85 -6.59 -1.36
CA SER A 37 2.71 -6.91 -2.24
C SER A 37 2.97 -8.18 -3.08
N MET A 38 4.19 -8.35 -3.58
CA MET A 38 4.58 -9.55 -4.32
C MET A 38 4.56 -10.79 -3.42
N LEU A 39 5.10 -10.70 -2.19
CA LEU A 39 5.08 -11.80 -1.23
C LEU A 39 3.65 -12.20 -0.87
N LEU A 40 2.78 -11.24 -0.57
CA LEU A 40 1.36 -11.47 -0.26
C LEU A 40 0.62 -12.22 -1.38
N LYS A 41 0.91 -11.87 -2.64
CA LYS A 41 0.35 -12.56 -3.81
C LYS A 41 0.88 -13.98 -3.94
N LEU A 42 2.18 -14.21 -3.69
CA LEU A 42 2.80 -15.53 -3.77
C LEU A 42 2.26 -16.49 -2.70
N ILE A 43 2.03 -15.99 -1.48
CA ILE A 43 1.49 -16.81 -0.39
C ILE A 43 -0.05 -16.93 -0.43
N ASN A 44 -0.70 -16.30 -1.41
CA ASN A 44 -2.15 -16.19 -1.54
C ASN A 44 -2.81 -15.75 -0.23
N ALA A 45 -2.26 -14.70 0.39
CA ALA A 45 -2.72 -14.19 1.66
C ALA A 45 -4.17 -13.69 1.55
N LYS A 46 -5.06 -14.24 2.38
CA LYS A 46 -6.43 -13.75 2.55
C LYS A 46 -6.62 -12.87 3.78
N ASN A 47 -5.84 -13.10 4.85
CA ASN A 47 -5.92 -12.30 6.07
C ASN A 47 -4.56 -11.67 6.34
N THR A 48 -4.50 -10.34 6.41
CA THR A 48 -3.26 -9.62 6.68
C THR A 48 -3.41 -8.66 7.84
N MET A 49 -2.44 -8.65 8.74
CA MET A 49 -2.40 -7.71 9.86
C MET A 49 -1.13 -6.90 9.76
N GLU A 50 -1.30 -5.59 9.60
CA GLU A 50 -0.19 -4.64 9.63
C GLU A 50 -0.16 -3.94 11.00
N ILE A 51 0.96 -4.09 11.71
CA ILE A 51 1.16 -3.48 13.04
C ILE A 51 2.03 -2.24 12.86
N GLY A 52 1.47 -1.06 13.16
CA GLY A 52 2.18 0.21 13.01
C GLY A 52 1.83 0.97 11.73
N VAL A 53 0.54 1.25 11.52
CA VAL A 53 0.05 2.00 10.35
C VAL A 53 0.27 3.49 10.60
N TYR A 54 1.20 4.12 9.86
CA TYR A 54 1.41 5.56 9.94
C TYR A 54 0.30 6.32 9.19
N THR A 55 0.49 6.64 7.91
CA THR A 55 -0.50 7.33 7.07
C THR A 55 -1.38 6.38 6.26
N GLY A 56 -1.22 5.07 6.42
CA GLY A 56 -1.99 4.06 5.67
C GLY A 56 -1.48 3.76 4.26
N TYR A 57 -0.33 4.32 3.85
CA TYR A 57 0.26 4.07 2.53
C TYR A 57 0.64 2.60 2.31
N SER A 58 1.31 1.98 3.29
CA SER A 58 1.65 0.56 3.32
C SER A 58 0.41 -0.34 3.34
N LEU A 59 -0.60 0.05 4.12
CA LEU A 59 -1.86 -0.71 4.24
C LEU A 59 -2.67 -0.68 2.94
N LEU A 60 -2.67 0.44 2.22
CA LEU A 60 -3.26 0.53 0.88
C LEU A 60 -2.58 -0.41 -0.12
N TYR A 61 -1.26 -0.53 -0.09
CA TYR A 61 -0.53 -1.49 -0.94
C TYR A 61 -0.91 -2.93 -0.63
N THR A 62 -1.03 -3.25 0.66
CA THR A 62 -1.45 -4.57 1.16
C THR A 62 -2.88 -4.87 0.70
N ALA A 63 -3.81 -3.92 0.86
CA ALA A 63 -5.20 -4.08 0.43
C ALA A 63 -5.35 -4.26 -1.09
N LEU A 64 -4.52 -3.58 -1.90
CA LEU A 64 -4.50 -3.76 -3.35
C LEU A 64 -3.86 -5.10 -3.78
N ALA A 65 -3.08 -5.74 -2.90
CA ALA A 65 -2.43 -7.01 -3.17
C ALA A 65 -3.33 -8.23 -2.90
N ILE A 66 -4.28 -8.08 -1.98
CA ILE A 66 -5.17 -9.13 -1.49
C ILE A 66 -6.40 -9.23 -2.41
N PRO A 67 -6.97 -10.44 -2.62
CA PRO A 67 -8.22 -10.60 -3.36
C PRO A 67 -9.41 -9.91 -2.66
N ASP A 68 -10.48 -9.59 -3.41
CA ASP A 68 -11.69 -8.90 -2.90
C ASP A 68 -12.40 -9.63 -1.72
N ASP A 69 -12.08 -10.91 -1.50
CA ASP A 69 -12.56 -11.76 -0.41
C ASP A 69 -11.61 -11.78 0.82
N GLY A 70 -10.59 -10.93 0.84
CA GLY A 70 -9.64 -10.84 1.95
C GLY A 70 -10.10 -9.96 3.12
N LYS A 71 -9.45 -10.12 4.28
CA LYS A 71 -9.75 -9.43 5.54
C LYS A 71 -8.53 -8.79 6.20
#